data_AF-A0A251XG67-F1
#
_entry.id   AF-A0A251XG67-F1
#
_cell.length_a   1.000
_cell.length_b   1.000
_cell.length_c   1.000
_cell.angle_alpha   90.00
_cell.angle_beta   90.00
_cell.angle_gamma   90.00
#
_symmetry.space_group_name_H-M   'P 1'
#
loop_
_entity.id
_entity.type
_entity.pdbx_description
1 polymer ?
#
loop_
_entity_poly.entity_id
_entity_poly.type
_entity_poly.pdbx_seq_one_letter_code
_entity_poly.pdbx_strand_id
1 'polypeptide(L)'
;MLDTLAAYEAREVEVDGLVYREGLNAVGVSGGIAGNVIPDEAMVHVNYRFAPSRSGAEAVEHVTSLFPGFEVTVVDLAEGARPGLDAEIAQPFLAAVGGRRAPSTAGPTSPASARSASRR
;
A
#
# COMPACT_ATOMS: atom_id res chain seq x y z
N MET A 1 -4.87 15.09 -7.24
CA MET A 1 -4.17 13.79 -7.34
C MET A 1 -2.74 13.87 -6.81
N LEU A 2 -1.79 14.55 -7.47
CA LEU A 2 -0.42 14.63 -6.94
C LEU A 2 -0.35 15.37 -5.60
N ASP A 3 -1.09 16.47 -5.45
CA ASP A 3 -1.20 17.16 -4.15
C ASP A 3 -1.83 16.27 -3.08
N THR A 4 -2.84 15.47 -3.45
CA THR A 4 -3.47 14.49 -2.56
C THR A 4 -2.46 13.46 -2.08
N LEU A 5 -1.60 12.95 -2.98
CA LEU A 5 -0.54 12.01 -2.63
C LEU A 5 0.54 12.66 -1.77
N ALA A 6 0.93 13.90 -2.08
CA ALA A 6 1.95 14.63 -1.34
C ALA A 6 1.49 14.99 0.09
N ALA A 7 0.19 15.27 0.26
CA ALA A 7 -0.42 15.56 1.55
C ALA A 7 -0.86 14.29 2.32
N TYR A 8 -0.69 13.10 1.75
CA TYR A 8 -1.17 11.87 2.38
C TYR A 8 -0.31 11.48 3.58
N GLU A 9 -0.93 11.51 4.76
CA GLU A 9 -0.30 11.01 5.99
C GLU A 9 -0.56 9.51 6.15
N ALA A 10 0.51 8.72 5.96
CA ALA A 10 0.43 7.27 6.11
C ALA A 10 0.26 6.86 7.57
N ARG A 11 -0.60 5.87 7.82
CA ARG A 11 -0.90 5.35 9.16
C ARG A 11 0.19 4.39 9.61
N GLU A 12 0.44 4.38 10.91
CA GLU A 12 1.19 3.33 11.59
C GLU A 12 0.22 2.46 12.38
N VAL A 13 0.27 1.15 12.17
CA VAL A 13 -0.67 0.19 12.74
C VAL A 13 0.12 -0.91 13.44
N GLU A 14 -0.19 -1.16 14.71
CA GLU A 14 0.39 -2.28 15.44
C GLU A 14 -0.37 -3.57 15.13
N VAL A 15 0.34 -4.61 14.68
CA VAL A 15 -0.20 -5.96 14.44
C VAL A 15 0.76 -6.96 15.03
N ASP A 16 0.26 -7.84 15.91
CA ASP A 16 1.03 -8.87 16.62
C ASP A 16 2.30 -8.27 17.31
N GLY A 17 2.17 -7.06 17.86
CA GLY A 17 3.23 -6.26 18.48
C GLY A 17 4.38 -5.85 17.57
N LEU A 18 4.14 -5.78 16.25
CA LEU A 18 4.99 -5.13 15.27
C LEU A 18 4.28 -3.89 14.72
N VAL A 19 5.01 -2.79 14.60
CA VAL A 19 4.49 -1.58 13.96
C VAL A 19 4.65 -1.69 12.44
N TYR A 20 3.53 -1.65 11.73
CA TYR A 20 3.44 -1.61 10.28
C TYR A 20 3.13 -0.19 9.83
N ARG A 21 4.05 0.41 9.07
CA ARG A 21 3.81 1.71 8.43
C ARG A 21 3.23 1.50 7.03
N GLU A 22 2.05 2.04 6.80
CA GLU A 22 1.44 2.06 5.47
C GLU A 22 2.22 2.97 4.52
N GLY A 23 1.89 2.92 3.22
CA GLY A 23 2.49 3.83 2.25
C GLY A 23 1.65 3.95 0.99
N LEU A 24 1.49 5.18 0.51
CA LEU A 24 0.77 5.51 -0.72
C LEU A 24 1.71 6.32 -1.62
N ASN A 25 2.11 5.76 -2.77
CA ASN A 25 3.18 6.35 -3.59
C ASN A 25 2.76 6.40 -5.07
N ALA A 26 3.08 7.49 -5.76
CA ALA A 26 3.12 7.48 -7.22
C ALA A 26 4.38 6.73 -7.69
N VAL A 27 4.21 5.65 -8.43
CA VAL A 27 5.30 4.79 -8.92
C VAL A 27 5.47 4.85 -10.44
N GLY A 28 4.57 5.53 -11.14
CA GLY A 28 4.66 5.76 -12.57
C GLY A 28 3.68 6.83 -13.01
N VAL A 29 4.04 7.57 -14.06
CA VAL A 29 3.19 8.57 -14.69
C VAL A 29 3.34 8.39 -16.21
N SER A 30 2.22 8.39 -16.91
CA SER A 30 2.18 8.33 -18.38
C SER A 30 1.13 9.30 -18.91
N GLY A 31 1.31 9.75 -20.14
CA GLY A 31 0.38 10.68 -20.78
C GLY A 31 1.02 11.38 -21.98
N GLY A 32 0.18 11.75 -22.94
CA GLY A 32 0.60 12.43 -24.16
C GLY A 32 1.22 11.56 -25.23
N ILE A 33 1.18 12.09 -26.45
CA ILE A 33 1.63 11.40 -27.67
C ILE A 33 2.93 12.03 -28.19
N ALA A 34 3.09 13.35 -28.03
CA ALA A 34 4.26 14.09 -28.49
C ALA A 34 4.55 15.29 -27.57
N GLY A 35 5.82 15.69 -27.46
CA GLY A 35 6.27 16.73 -26.52
C GLY A 35 5.79 18.15 -26.83
N ASN A 36 5.16 18.38 -27.97
CA ASN A 36 4.58 19.65 -28.39
C ASN A 36 3.05 19.59 -28.56
N VAL A 37 2.40 18.50 -28.15
CA VAL A 37 0.95 18.32 -28.23
C VAL A 37 0.39 18.24 -26.82
N ILE A 38 -0.68 18.99 -26.57
CA ILE A 38 -1.38 18.94 -25.28
C ILE A 38 -2.02 17.55 -25.18
N PRO A 39 -1.71 16.77 -24.12
CA PRO A 39 -2.29 15.45 -23.94
C PRO A 39 -3.79 15.54 -23.68
N ASP A 40 -4.54 14.61 -24.25
CA ASP A 40 -5.95 14.36 -23.96
C ASP A 40 -6.14 13.51 -22.68
N GLU A 41 -5.16 12.67 -22.33
CA GLU A 41 -5.18 11.84 -21.12
C GLU A 41 -3.83 11.82 -20.40
N ALA A 42 -3.89 11.70 -19.06
CA ALA A 42 -2.75 11.36 -18.21
C ALA A 42 -3.16 10.34 -17.13
N MET A 43 -2.27 9.37 -16.89
CA MET A 43 -2.46 8.31 -15.92
C MET A 43 -1.35 8.32 -14.88
N VAL A 44 -1.69 7.98 -13.63
CA VAL A 44 -0.74 7.80 -12.54
C VAL A 44 -0.89 6.40 -11.96
N HIS A 45 0.20 5.65 -11.95
CA HIS A 45 0.27 4.40 -11.21
C HIS A 45 0.56 4.70 -9.75
N VAL A 46 -0.42 4.44 -8.90
CA VAL A 46 -0.28 4.53 -7.45
C VAL A 46 0.04 3.14 -6.90
N ASN A 47 0.93 3.02 -5.92
CA ASN A 47 1.15 1.80 -5.16
C ASN A 47 0.73 2.07 -3.71
N TYR A 48 -0.31 1.36 -3.27
CA TYR A 48 -0.76 1.40 -1.88
C TYR A 48 -0.34 0.14 -1.14
N ARG A 49 0.46 0.31 -0.09
CA ARG A 49 0.85 -0.74 0.87
C ARG A 49 0.08 -0.52 2.16
N PHE A 50 -0.75 -1.48 2.53
CA PHE A 50 -1.57 -1.43 3.74
C PHE A 50 -1.17 -2.49 4.76
N ALA A 51 -1.50 -2.24 6.03
CA ALA A 51 -1.21 -3.16 7.11
C ALA A 51 -2.02 -4.46 6.97
N PRO A 52 -1.50 -5.62 7.41
CA PRO A 52 -2.18 -6.93 7.29
C PRO A 52 -3.44 -7.06 8.18
N SER A 53 -3.80 -6.00 8.90
CA SER A 53 -5.09 -5.88 9.60
C SER A 53 -6.24 -5.42 8.69
N ARG A 54 -5.94 -4.85 7.51
CA ARG A 54 -6.94 -4.37 6.55
C ARG A 54 -7.10 -5.40 5.42
N SER A 55 -8.34 -5.61 4.97
CA SER A 55 -8.66 -6.46 3.82
C SER A 55 -8.35 -5.76 2.49
N GLY A 56 -8.24 -6.55 1.42
CA GLY A 56 -8.06 -6.00 0.08
C GLY A 56 -9.21 -5.06 -0.34
N ALA A 57 -10.45 -5.39 0.02
CA ALA A 57 -11.63 -4.58 -0.30
C ALA A 57 -11.59 -3.22 0.39
N GLU A 58 -11.31 -3.18 1.70
CA GLU A 58 -11.18 -1.93 2.46
C GLU A 58 -10.03 -1.06 1.93
N ALA A 59 -8.94 -1.68 1.46
CA ALA A 59 -7.83 -0.95 0.88
C ALA A 59 -8.20 -0.30 -0.47
N VAL A 60 -8.96 -1.00 -1.31
CA VAL A 60 -9.46 -0.48 -2.58
C VAL A 60 -10.45 0.66 -2.34
N GLU A 61 -11.37 0.51 -1.39
CA GLU A 61 -12.32 1.56 -1.02
C GLU A 61 -11.58 2.80 -0.50
N HIS A 62 -10.61 2.62 0.39
CA HIS A 62 -9.78 3.71 0.91
C HIS A 62 -9.09 4.48 -0.22
N VAL A 63 -8.41 3.79 -1.13
CA VAL A 63 -7.74 4.43 -2.28
C VAL A 63 -8.75 5.16 -3.18
N THR A 64 -9.88 4.53 -3.48
CA THR A 64 -10.91 5.12 -4.35
C THR A 64 -11.50 6.40 -3.72
N SER A 65 -11.68 6.41 -2.40
CA SER A 65 -12.18 7.58 -1.66
C SER A 65 -11.23 8.79 -1.68
N LEU A 66 -9.91 8.56 -1.81
CA LEU A 66 -8.91 9.62 -1.85
C LEU A 66 -8.89 10.38 -3.18
N PHE A 67 -9.39 9.76 -4.26
CA PHE A 67 -9.36 10.34 -5.61
C PHE A 67 -10.77 10.60 -6.16
N PRO A 68 -11.58 11.46 -5.53
CA PRO A 68 -12.89 11.81 -6.06
C PRO A 68 -12.74 12.48 -7.42
N GLY A 69 -13.54 12.03 -8.40
CA GLY A 69 -13.53 12.56 -9.77
C GLY A 69 -12.41 12.02 -10.67
N PHE A 70 -11.71 10.97 -10.24
CA PHE A 70 -10.77 10.20 -11.06
C PHE A 70 -11.34 8.82 -11.35
N GLU A 71 -11.00 8.25 -12.50
CA GLU A 71 -11.28 6.85 -12.83
C GLU A 71 -10.21 5.98 -12.15
N VAL A 72 -10.62 5.09 -11.24
CA VAL A 72 -9.71 4.20 -10.51
C VAL A 72 -9.93 2.77 -10.95
N THR A 73 -8.87 2.11 -11.43
CA THR A 73 -8.91 0.74 -12.00
C THR A 73 -7.90 -0.16 -11.31
N VAL A 74 -8.33 -1.04 -10.42
CA VAL A 74 -7.40 -1.92 -9.69
C VAL A 74 -6.71 -2.90 -10.66
N VAL A 75 -5.41 -2.73 -10.92
CA VAL A 75 -4.65 -3.62 -11.84
C VAL A 75 -3.93 -4.77 -11.14
N ASP A 76 -3.77 -4.69 -9.83
CA ASP A 76 -3.13 -5.68 -8.97
C ASP A 76 -3.72 -5.55 -7.58
N LEU A 77 -3.87 -6.69 -6.88
CA LEU A 77 -4.32 -6.76 -5.49
C LEU A 77 -3.78 -8.06 -4.89
N ALA A 78 -2.86 -7.94 -3.94
CA ALA A 78 -2.49 -9.03 -3.04
C ALA A 78 -3.14 -8.78 -1.67
N GLU A 79 -3.21 -9.77 -0.79
CA GLU A 79 -3.63 -9.56 0.60
C GLU A 79 -2.42 -9.55 1.54
N GLY A 80 -2.55 -8.84 2.66
CA GLY A 80 -1.49 -8.79 3.66
C GLY A 80 -1.43 -10.11 4.44
N ALA A 81 -0.22 -10.66 4.59
CA ALA A 81 -0.01 -11.82 5.45
C ALA A 81 0.30 -11.37 6.88
N ARG A 82 -0.54 -11.77 7.84
CA ARG A 82 -0.24 -11.59 9.26
C ARG A 82 0.94 -12.48 9.68
N PRO A 83 1.85 -11.98 10.53
CA PRO A 83 3.04 -12.72 10.93
C PRO A 83 2.72 -13.87 11.90
N GLY A 84 1.60 -13.82 12.64
CA GLY A 84 1.14 -14.95 13.46
C GLY A 84 2.02 -15.21 14.67
N LEU A 85 2.67 -14.16 15.20
CA LEU A 85 3.61 -14.25 16.33
C LEU A 85 2.95 -14.68 17.64
N ASP A 86 1.62 -14.63 17.71
CA ASP A 86 0.84 -15.04 18.88
C ASP A 86 0.49 -16.55 18.85
N ALA A 87 0.77 -17.26 17.76
CA ALA A 87 0.52 -18.69 17.68
C ALA A 87 1.46 -19.49 18.59
N GLU A 88 0.93 -20.50 19.29
CA GLU A 88 1.74 -21.35 20.21
C GLU A 88 2.95 -21.98 19.52
N ILE A 89 2.84 -22.30 18.22
CA ILE A 89 3.94 -22.84 17.41
C ILE A 89 5.07 -21.83 17.15
N ALA A 90 4.78 -20.53 17.19
CA ALA A 90 5.74 -19.46 16.94
C ALA A 90 6.50 -19.03 18.21
N GLN A 91 5.96 -19.31 19.40
CA GLN A 91 6.57 -18.92 20.69
C GLN A 91 7.95 -19.56 20.95
N PRO A 92 8.18 -20.87 20.71
CA PRO A 92 9.50 -21.48 20.88
C PRO A 92 10.55 -20.88 19.94
N PHE A 93 10.13 -20.53 18.71
CA PHE A 93 10.99 -19.87 17.75
C PHE A 93 11.36 -18.46 18.24
N LEU A 94 10.38 -17.65 18.64
CA LEU A 94 10.61 -16.30 19.18
C LEU A 94 11.56 -16.28 20.38
N ALA A 95 11.44 -17.26 21.28
CA ALA A 95 12.33 -17.43 22.41
C ALA A 95 13.77 -17.75 21.97
N ALA A 96 13.94 -18.56 20.93
CA ALA A 96 15.25 -18.96 20.40
C ALA A 96 15.97 -17.80 19.66
N VAL A 97 15.25 -16.90 19.00
CA VAL A 97 15.86 -15.76 18.25
C VAL A 97 16.18 -14.53 19.11
N GLY A 98 16.01 -14.61 20.44
CA GLY A 98 16.41 -13.55 21.36
C GLY A 98 15.34 -12.49 21.65
N GLY A 99 14.06 -12.79 21.39
CA GLY A 99 12.89 -12.13 21.97
C GLY A 99 12.64 -10.64 21.63
N ARG A 100 13.59 -9.95 20.97
CA ARG A 100 13.40 -8.56 20.57
C ARG A 100 12.71 -8.48 19.22
N ARG A 101 11.43 -8.14 19.26
CA ARG A 101 10.63 -7.73 18.09
C ARG A 101 11.31 -6.48 17.49
N ALA A 102 12.05 -6.65 16.41
CA ALA A 102 12.59 -5.52 15.67
C ALA A 102 11.43 -4.79 14.96
N PRO A 103 11.53 -3.46 14.73
CA PRO A 103 10.59 -2.78 13.84
C PRO A 103 10.53 -3.55 12.52
N SER A 104 9.33 -3.75 11.98
CA SER A 104 9.17 -4.30 10.64
C SER A 104 9.82 -3.34 9.65
N THR A 105 11.10 -3.57 9.37
CA THR A 105 11.87 -2.82 8.39
C THR A 105 11.72 -3.61 7.10
N ALA A 106 10.76 -3.19 6.27
CA ALA A 106 10.46 -3.68 4.94
C ALA A 106 11.46 -4.70 4.35
N GLY A 107 11.17 -5.99 4.52
CA GLY A 107 11.83 -7.17 3.94
C GLY A 107 10.79 -8.28 3.73
N PRO A 108 10.97 -9.22 2.78
CA PRO A 108 9.93 -9.73 1.89
C PRO A 108 8.90 -10.62 2.60
N THR A 109 7.93 -9.98 3.23
CA THR A 109 6.61 -10.56 3.50
C THR A 109 5.66 -9.78 2.62
N SER A 110 5.08 -10.46 1.60
CA SER A 110 4.35 -9.83 0.50
C SER A 110 3.32 -8.81 1.01
N PRO A 111 3.52 -7.50 0.76
CA PRO A 111 2.48 -6.52 1.01
C PRO A 111 1.48 -6.59 -0.14
N ALA A 112 0.23 -6.56 0.24
CA ALA A 112 -0.88 -6.25 -0.64
C ALA A 112 -0.68 -4.92 -1.38
N SER A 113 -0.83 -4.92 -2.71
CA SER A 113 -0.65 -3.73 -3.55
C SER A 113 -1.91 -3.48 -4.37
N ALA A 114 -2.63 -2.38 -4.13
CA ALA A 114 -3.62 -1.86 -5.07
C ALA A 114 -2.97 -0.83 -6.01
N ARG A 115 -3.24 -0.91 -7.32
CA ARG A 115 -2.63 -0.04 -8.33
C ARG A 115 -3.66 0.67 -9.22
N SER A 116 -3.68 2.02 -9.20
CA SER A 116 -3.98 2.98 -10.30
C SER A 116 -4.76 4.24 -9.87
N ALA A 117 -4.66 5.30 -10.68
CA ALA A 117 -5.66 6.37 -10.87
C ALA A 117 -5.48 7.01 -12.28
N SER A 118 -6.57 7.20 -13.03
CA SER A 118 -6.63 7.87 -14.34
C SER A 118 -7.58 9.09 -14.31
N ARG A 119 -7.35 10.08 -15.15
CA ARG A 119 -8.28 11.19 -15.40
C ARG A 119 -8.44 11.41 -16.92
N ARG A 120 -9.68 11.34 -17.41
CA ARG A 120 -10.08 11.85 -18.72
C ARG A 120 -10.28 13.38 -18.71
#